data_AF-A0A4Y4C108-F1
#
_entry.id   AF-A0A4Y4C108-F1
#
_cell.length_a   1.000
_cell.length_b   1.000
_cell.length_c   1.000
_cell.angle_alpha   90.00
_cell.angle_beta   90.00
_cell.angle_gamma   90.00
#
_symmetry.space_group_name_H-M   'P 1'
#
loop_
_entity.id
_entity.type
_entity.pdbx_description
1 polymer ?
#
loop_
_entity_poly.entity_id
_entity_poly.type
_entity_poly.pdbx_seq_one_letter_code
_entity_poly.pdbx_strand_id
1 'polypeptide(L)'
;MQLDRRCGSGLQAVATAAAHTACGAADLVIAGGAESMSTIEYAVDGSIRWGVKGGDLVLHDRLAQGRETAGGRNHPIPGGMIETAENLREQYSLSREAQDALAARSQQRAVAAQEQGLFDAEIVPVIVPGRRRKDPEITVTADEHPRPGTTASTLAGLRPVRARQDEDATVTAGNASGQNDGAAALIVTTRARAAELGLTPAARLRGWAVAGVAPETMGVGPVPATAKVLSRLGLSLDDLDIIELNEAFAAQVLAVLSEWDLDPSDSRLNPSGSGISLGHPVGATGARLFVTLCHELARTGGDLGLATMCIGGGQGLAAVIDRAV
;
A
#
# COMPACT_ATOMS: atom_id res chain seq x y z
N MET A 1 -13.30 7.78 14.77
CA MET A 1 -13.42 8.39 13.42
C MET A 1 -12.91 7.37 12.41
N GLN A 2 -13.63 7.13 11.32
CA GLN A 2 -13.14 6.33 10.19
C GLN A 2 -12.81 7.28 9.05
N LEU A 3 -11.72 7.00 8.33
CA LEU A 3 -11.22 7.80 7.21
C LEU A 3 -11.08 6.87 5.99
N ASP A 4 -11.50 7.36 4.82
CA ASP A 4 -11.28 6.70 3.54
C ASP A 4 -10.51 7.64 2.60
N ARG A 5 -9.29 7.25 2.27
CA ARG A 5 -8.49 7.76 1.15
C ARG A 5 -7.94 6.59 0.35
N ARG A 6 -8.78 5.59 0.06
CA ARG A 6 -8.44 4.33 -0.62
C ARG A 6 -7.16 3.72 -0.04
N CYS A 7 -6.17 3.39 -0.88
CA CYS A 7 -4.88 2.82 -0.50
C CYS A 7 -4.13 3.67 0.56
N GLY A 8 -4.37 4.99 0.56
CA GLY A 8 -3.75 5.94 1.48
C GLY A 8 -4.40 6.04 2.85
N SER A 9 -5.48 5.31 3.14
CA SER A 9 -6.29 5.49 4.36
C SER A 9 -5.48 5.31 5.65
N GLY A 10 -4.73 4.21 5.77
CA GLY A 10 -3.92 3.94 6.96
C GLY A 10 -2.85 4.98 7.21
N LEU A 11 -2.14 5.42 6.16
CA LEU A 11 -1.13 6.48 6.29
C LEU A 11 -1.75 7.85 6.55
N GLN A 12 -2.92 8.13 5.95
CA GLN A 12 -3.69 9.34 6.23
C GLN A 12 -4.15 9.37 7.69
N ALA A 13 -4.53 8.23 8.29
CA ALA A 13 -4.89 8.16 9.69
C ALA A 13 -3.71 8.54 10.59
N VAL A 14 -2.50 8.05 10.30
CA VAL A 14 -1.26 8.43 11.00
C VAL A 14 -0.99 9.93 10.86
N ALA A 15 -1.10 10.47 9.64
CA ALA A 15 -0.92 11.89 9.38
C ALA A 15 -1.94 12.77 10.12
N THR A 16 -3.20 12.36 10.17
CA THR A 16 -4.27 13.05 10.91
C THR A 16 -4.03 13.00 12.42
N ALA A 17 -3.59 11.85 12.95
CA ALA A 17 -3.23 11.72 14.36
C ALA A 17 -2.06 12.63 14.72
N ALA A 18 -1.03 12.69 13.87
CA ALA A 18 0.10 13.61 14.05
C ALA A 18 -0.34 15.09 13.98
N ALA A 19 -1.30 15.43 13.12
CA ALA A 19 -1.85 16.79 13.07
C ALA A 19 -2.60 17.15 14.36
N HIS A 20 -3.40 16.21 14.90
CA HIS A 20 -4.11 16.41 16.17
C HIS A 20 -3.16 16.55 17.35
N THR A 21 -2.08 15.76 17.40
CA THR A 21 -1.08 15.88 18.47
C THR A 21 -0.25 17.15 18.33
N ALA A 22 0.12 17.53 17.11
CA ALA A 22 0.88 18.75 16.86
C ALA A 22 0.11 20.04 17.20
N CYS A 23 -1.22 20.06 17.01
CA CYS A 23 -2.05 21.23 17.35
C CYS A 23 -2.57 21.23 18.79
N GLY A 24 -2.22 20.23 19.60
CA GLY A 24 -2.65 20.11 21.00
C GLY A 24 -4.10 19.66 21.18
N ALA A 25 -4.74 19.13 20.13
CA ALA A 25 -6.10 18.60 20.23
C ALA A 25 -6.16 17.21 20.88
N ALA A 26 -5.04 16.48 20.92
CA ALA A 26 -4.91 15.20 21.60
C ALA A 26 -3.46 14.96 22.04
N ASP A 27 -3.24 14.25 23.16
CA ASP A 27 -1.88 13.92 23.62
C ASP A 27 -1.41 12.55 23.13
N LEU A 28 -2.33 11.62 22.88
CA LEU A 28 -2.07 10.25 22.46
C LEU A 28 -3.25 9.73 21.62
N VAL A 29 -2.95 9.18 20.45
CA VAL A 29 -3.94 8.66 19.50
C VAL A 29 -3.48 7.32 18.96
N ILE A 30 -4.38 6.35 18.86
CA ILE A 30 -4.14 5.13 18.07
C ILE A 30 -4.55 5.44 16.62
N ALA A 31 -3.63 5.23 15.68
CA ALA A 31 -3.84 5.49 14.27
C ALA A 31 -3.39 4.29 13.43
N GLY A 32 -4.11 4.01 12.35
CA GLY A 32 -3.82 2.84 11.53
C GLY A 32 -4.90 2.59 10.50
N GLY A 33 -4.97 1.35 10.03
CA GLY A 33 -6.01 0.90 9.13
C GLY A 33 -6.23 -0.60 9.26
N ALA A 34 -7.43 -1.03 8.88
CA ALA A 34 -7.82 -2.43 8.81
C ALA A 34 -8.62 -2.63 7.53
N GLU A 35 -8.48 -3.79 6.91
CA GLU A 35 -9.26 -4.20 5.75
C GLU A 35 -9.51 -5.71 5.82
N SER A 36 -10.72 -6.14 5.52
CA SER A 36 -11.00 -7.54 5.16
C SER A 36 -11.68 -7.55 3.81
N MET A 37 -10.87 -7.69 2.77
CA MET A 37 -11.34 -7.77 1.39
C MET A 37 -12.08 -9.08 1.14
N SER A 38 -11.73 -10.16 1.86
CA SER A 38 -12.41 -11.45 1.76
C SER A 38 -13.87 -11.42 2.21
N THR A 39 -14.26 -10.43 3.02
CA THR A 39 -15.60 -10.32 3.61
C THR A 39 -16.40 -9.11 3.11
N ILE A 40 -15.91 -8.45 2.05
CA ILE A 40 -16.61 -7.35 1.42
C ILE A 40 -17.99 -7.80 0.92
N GLU A 41 -18.99 -6.94 1.07
CA GLU A 41 -20.35 -7.25 0.67
C GLU A 41 -20.62 -6.96 -0.80
N TYR A 42 -21.64 -7.64 -1.33
CA TYR A 42 -22.33 -7.17 -2.53
C TYR A 42 -23.33 -6.08 -2.16
N ALA A 43 -23.44 -5.05 -2.98
CA ALA A 43 -24.38 -3.95 -2.83
C ALA A 43 -25.41 -3.91 -3.97
N VAL A 44 -26.49 -3.17 -3.76
CA VAL A 44 -27.50 -2.87 -4.79
C VAL A 44 -27.61 -1.36 -4.96
N ASP A 45 -28.19 -0.92 -6.07
CA ASP A 45 -28.46 0.49 -6.29
C ASP A 45 -29.36 1.08 -5.18
N GLY A 46 -29.09 2.34 -4.81
CA GLY A 46 -29.80 3.02 -3.73
C GLY A 46 -31.31 3.18 -3.98
N SER A 47 -31.77 3.18 -5.24
CA SER A 47 -33.18 3.25 -5.60
C SER A 47 -34.00 2.07 -5.08
N ILE A 48 -33.37 0.90 -4.87
CA ILE A 48 -34.03 -0.30 -4.32
C ILE A 48 -34.68 0.00 -2.96
N ARG A 49 -34.06 0.86 -2.14
CA ARG A 49 -34.59 1.29 -0.84
C ARG A 49 -35.98 1.91 -0.94
N TRP A 50 -36.27 2.60 -2.05
CA TRP A 50 -37.49 3.39 -2.24
C TRP A 50 -38.52 2.71 -3.13
N GLY A 51 -38.24 1.47 -3.55
CA GLY A 51 -39.08 0.67 -4.42
C GLY A 51 -38.77 0.92 -5.90
N VAL A 52 -38.34 -0.14 -6.58
CA VAL A 52 -38.25 -0.19 -8.03
C VAL A 52 -39.52 -0.83 -8.60
N LYS A 53 -40.05 -0.24 -9.69
CA LYS A 53 -41.36 -0.64 -10.25
C LYS A 53 -41.32 -1.95 -11.04
N GLY A 54 -40.14 -2.40 -11.46
CA GLY A 54 -39.88 -3.61 -12.26
C GLY A 54 -38.50 -3.55 -12.91
N GLY A 55 -38.00 -4.69 -13.40
CA GLY A 55 -36.65 -4.85 -13.96
C GLY A 55 -35.77 -5.79 -13.13
N ASP A 56 -34.53 -5.99 -13.59
CA ASP A 56 -33.57 -6.89 -12.95
C ASP A 56 -32.95 -6.27 -11.69
N LEU A 57 -32.67 -7.11 -10.69
CA LEU A 57 -31.87 -6.74 -9.52
C LEU A 57 -30.41 -7.09 -9.80
N VAL A 58 -29.56 -6.07 -9.90
CA VAL A 58 -28.11 -6.25 -10.08
C VAL A 58 -27.40 -6.16 -8.73
N LEU A 59 -26.64 -7.20 -8.41
CA LEU A 59 -25.72 -7.22 -7.27
C LEU A 59 -24.34 -6.75 -7.74
N HIS A 60 -23.82 -5.72 -7.09
CA HIS A 60 -22.52 -5.13 -7.38
C HIS A 60 -21.50 -5.60 -6.34
N ASP A 61 -20.45 -6.28 -6.78
CA ASP A 61 -19.26 -6.50 -5.94
C ASP A 61 -18.64 -5.13 -5.63
N ARG A 62 -18.59 -4.76 -4.35
CA ARG A 62 -18.06 -3.46 -3.92
C ARG A 62 -16.57 -3.30 -4.19
N LEU A 63 -15.78 -4.39 -4.27
CA LEU A 63 -14.38 -4.29 -4.68
C LEU A 63 -14.26 -3.91 -6.15
N ALA A 64 -15.03 -4.57 -7.02
CA ALA A 64 -15.05 -4.26 -8.45
C ALA A 64 -15.56 -2.83 -8.70
N GLN A 65 -16.74 -2.51 -8.18
CA GLN A 65 -17.34 -1.19 -8.32
C GLN A 65 -16.45 -0.08 -7.76
N GLY A 66 -15.78 -0.32 -6.61
CA GLY A 66 -14.86 0.63 -6.01
C GLY A 66 -13.68 1.00 -6.91
N ARG A 67 -13.18 0.05 -7.72
CA ARG A 67 -12.10 0.30 -8.69
C ARG A 67 -12.60 1.07 -9.91
N GLU A 68 -13.78 0.75 -10.41
CA GLU A 68 -14.34 1.32 -11.64
C GLU A 68 -14.81 2.78 -11.46
N THR A 69 -15.30 3.10 -10.26
CA THR A 69 -15.93 4.39 -9.96
C THR A 69 -14.99 5.42 -9.34
N ALA A 70 -13.72 5.08 -9.12
CA ALA A 70 -12.78 5.90 -8.35
C ALA A 70 -12.49 7.28 -8.98
N GLY A 71 -12.55 7.40 -10.31
CA GLY A 71 -12.40 8.68 -11.02
C GLY A 71 -13.69 9.51 -11.12
N GLY A 72 -14.80 9.02 -10.55
CA GLY A 72 -16.10 9.70 -10.60
C GLY A 72 -16.72 9.68 -12.00
N ARG A 73 -17.62 10.62 -12.26
CA ARG A 73 -18.42 10.64 -13.50
C ARG A 73 -17.64 11.11 -14.74
N ASN A 74 -16.64 11.97 -14.54
CA ASN A 74 -15.97 12.68 -15.62
C ASN A 74 -14.65 12.01 -16.05
N HIS A 75 -14.13 11.08 -15.23
CA HIS A 75 -12.91 10.33 -15.48
C HIS A 75 -13.18 8.83 -15.27
N PRO A 76 -14.02 8.20 -16.11
CA PRO A 76 -14.37 6.80 -15.95
C PRO A 76 -13.15 5.91 -16.21
N ILE A 77 -13.01 4.84 -15.42
CA ILE A 77 -11.94 3.85 -15.59
C ILE A 77 -12.58 2.45 -15.62
N PRO A 78 -13.16 2.02 -16.75
CA PRO A 78 -13.95 0.78 -16.81
C PRO A 78 -13.17 -0.47 -16.42
N GLY A 79 -11.87 -0.54 -16.71
CA GLY A 79 -10.98 -1.63 -16.28
C GLY A 79 -10.38 -1.45 -14.88
N GLY A 80 -10.82 -0.43 -14.14
CA GLY A 80 -10.37 -0.14 -12.78
C GLY A 80 -8.87 0.10 -12.67
N MET A 81 -8.30 -0.22 -11.51
CA MET A 81 -6.89 0.08 -11.23
C MET A 81 -5.89 -0.66 -12.14
N ILE A 82 -6.26 -1.84 -12.66
CA ILE A 82 -5.41 -2.58 -13.62
C ILE A 82 -5.26 -1.80 -14.92
N GLU A 83 -6.35 -1.20 -15.42
CA GLU A 83 -6.28 -0.33 -16.60
C GLU A 83 -5.34 0.85 -16.39
N THR A 84 -5.34 1.46 -15.21
CA THR A 84 -4.41 2.57 -14.92
C THR A 84 -2.94 2.14 -14.93
N ALA A 85 -2.66 0.88 -14.58
CA ALA A 85 -1.30 0.33 -14.66
C ALA A 85 -0.90 0.03 -16.10
N GLU A 86 -1.82 -0.45 -16.94
CA GLU A 86 -1.59 -0.63 -18.39
C GLU A 86 -1.39 0.71 -19.10
N ASN A 87 -2.12 1.76 -18.71
CA ASN A 87 -1.92 3.11 -19.26
C ASN A 87 -0.51 3.63 -18.95
N LEU A 88 0.00 3.39 -17.72
CA LEU A 88 1.37 3.75 -17.36
C LEU A 88 2.39 2.89 -18.10
N ARG A 89 2.14 1.59 -18.28
CA ARG A 89 2.96 0.71 -19.11
C ARG A 89 3.13 1.29 -20.51
N GLU A 90 2.03 1.66 -21.15
CA GLU A 90 2.04 2.25 -22.49
C GLU A 90 2.79 3.59 -22.50
N GLN A 91 2.41 4.51 -21.61
CA GLN A 91 2.98 5.86 -21.54
C GLN A 91 4.50 5.86 -21.31
N TYR A 92 5.00 4.96 -20.46
CA TYR A 92 6.42 4.86 -20.11
C TYR A 92 7.15 3.76 -20.90
N SER A 93 6.49 3.12 -21.87
CA SER A 93 7.06 2.03 -22.67
C SER A 93 7.68 0.90 -21.83
N LEU A 94 7.00 0.53 -20.74
CA LEU A 94 7.51 -0.43 -19.76
C LEU A 94 7.37 -1.85 -20.28
N SER A 95 8.48 -2.58 -20.34
CA SER A 95 8.46 -3.97 -20.80
C SER A 95 7.85 -4.92 -19.76
N ARG A 96 7.33 -6.05 -20.23
CA ARG A 96 6.84 -7.13 -19.37
C ARG A 96 7.96 -7.72 -18.53
N GLU A 97 9.14 -7.86 -19.11
CA GLU A 97 10.32 -8.43 -18.46
C GLU A 97 10.76 -7.58 -17.27
N ALA A 98 10.71 -6.25 -17.38
CA ALA A 98 11.03 -5.35 -16.28
C ALA A 98 10.01 -5.48 -15.13
N GLN A 99 8.73 -5.59 -15.47
CA GLN A 99 7.64 -5.78 -14.49
C GLN A 99 7.81 -7.09 -13.72
N ASP A 100 8.07 -8.19 -14.43
CA ASP A 100 8.27 -9.51 -13.82
C ASP A 100 9.59 -9.58 -13.02
N ALA A 101 10.65 -8.88 -13.46
CA ALA A 101 11.90 -8.80 -12.70
C ALA A 101 11.72 -8.06 -11.37
N LEU A 102 10.98 -6.95 -11.35
CA LEU A 102 10.65 -6.22 -10.13
C LEU A 102 9.81 -7.09 -9.19
N ALA A 103 8.77 -7.73 -9.71
CA ALA A 103 7.91 -8.60 -8.92
C ALA A 103 8.65 -9.80 -8.31
N ALA A 104 9.54 -10.45 -9.08
CA ALA A 104 10.39 -11.53 -8.58
C ALA A 104 11.31 -11.05 -7.45
N ARG A 105 11.87 -9.83 -7.56
CA ARG A 105 12.69 -9.22 -6.50
C ARG A 105 11.88 -8.96 -5.23
N SER A 106 10.66 -8.43 -5.35
CA SER A 106 9.79 -8.23 -4.18
C SER A 106 9.49 -9.56 -3.47
N GLN A 107 9.17 -10.62 -4.24
CA GLN A 107 8.94 -11.95 -3.70
C GLN A 107 10.16 -12.52 -2.97
N GLN A 108 11.35 -12.40 -3.58
CA GLN A 108 12.59 -12.87 -2.97
C GLN A 108 12.92 -12.12 -1.68
N ARG A 109 12.72 -10.80 -1.64
CA ARG A 109 12.94 -9.97 -0.45
C ARG A 109 11.97 -10.31 0.68
N ALA A 110 10.68 -10.46 0.38
CA ALA A 110 9.69 -10.82 1.40
C ALA A 110 9.93 -12.22 1.98
N VAL A 111 10.24 -13.21 1.14
CA VAL A 111 10.58 -14.57 1.60
C VAL A 111 11.83 -14.55 2.47
N ALA A 112 12.88 -13.86 2.03
CA ALA A 112 14.10 -13.72 2.82
C ALA A 112 13.86 -13.01 4.16
N ALA A 113 13.03 -11.97 4.19
CA ALA A 113 12.65 -11.26 5.40
C ALA A 113 11.88 -12.15 6.39
N GLN A 114 10.95 -12.98 5.88
CA GLN A 114 10.24 -13.98 6.68
C GLN A 114 11.19 -15.05 7.24
N GLU A 115 12.06 -15.62 6.41
CA GLU A 115 13.02 -16.66 6.83
C GLU A 115 14.03 -16.15 7.88
N GLN A 116 14.34 -14.86 7.84
CA GLN A 116 15.21 -14.18 8.81
C GLN A 116 14.48 -13.72 10.07
N GLY A 117 13.16 -13.87 10.16
CA GLY A 117 12.35 -13.42 11.30
C GLY A 117 12.27 -11.89 11.41
N LEU A 118 12.44 -11.15 10.30
CA LEU A 118 12.42 -9.68 10.35
C LEU A 118 11.04 -9.13 10.74
N PHE A 119 9.98 -9.85 10.39
CA PHE A 119 8.61 -9.45 10.69
C PHE A 119 8.15 -9.81 12.11
N ASP A 120 8.94 -10.60 12.87
CA ASP A 120 8.59 -11.03 14.24
C ASP A 120 8.40 -9.84 15.19
N ALA A 121 9.09 -8.72 14.91
CA ALA A 121 8.99 -7.49 15.70
C ALA A 121 7.75 -6.64 15.36
N GLU A 122 7.12 -6.85 14.20
CA GLU A 122 5.98 -6.04 13.73
C GLU A 122 4.66 -6.82 13.66
N ILE A 123 4.68 -8.15 13.56
CA ILE A 123 3.48 -8.98 13.50
C ILE A 123 2.97 -9.33 14.90
N VAL A 124 1.73 -8.93 15.17
CA VAL A 124 0.97 -9.42 16.33
C VAL A 124 0.23 -10.71 15.93
N PRO A 125 0.43 -11.84 16.63
CA PRO A 125 -0.27 -13.09 16.34
C PRO A 125 -1.80 -12.95 16.36
N VAL A 126 -2.46 -13.52 15.35
CA VAL A 126 -3.94 -13.60 15.29
C VAL A 126 -4.38 -15.01 15.65
N ILE A 127 -5.14 -15.15 16.72
CA ILE A 127 -5.70 -16.44 17.16
C ILE A 127 -7.07 -16.63 16.50
N VAL A 128 -7.17 -17.63 15.63
CA VAL A 128 -8.40 -18.01 14.93
C VAL A 128 -9.04 -19.18 15.67
N PRO A 129 -10.25 -19.00 16.25
CA PRO A 129 -10.95 -20.07 16.94
C PRO A 129 -11.27 -21.25 16.01
N GLY A 130 -11.18 -22.47 16.54
CA GLY A 130 -11.63 -23.66 15.82
C GLY A 130 -13.11 -23.59 15.45
N ARG A 131 -13.46 -24.03 14.24
CA ARG A 131 -14.83 -23.93 13.69
C ARG A 131 -15.86 -24.65 14.56
N ARG A 132 -15.46 -25.73 15.23
CA ARG A 132 -16.25 -26.46 16.23
C ARG A 132 -15.50 -26.41 17.56
N ARG A 133 -16.24 -26.59 18.67
CA ARG A 133 -15.67 -26.62 20.03
C ARG A 133 -14.48 -27.58 20.22
N LYS A 134 -14.38 -28.63 19.40
CA LYS A 134 -13.30 -29.64 19.47
C LYS A 134 -12.13 -29.36 18.52
N ASP A 135 -12.30 -28.45 17.58
CA ASP A 135 -11.25 -28.13 16.61
C ASP A 135 -10.24 -27.21 17.33
N PRO A 136 -8.92 -27.44 17.17
CA PRO A 136 -7.92 -26.59 17.79
C PRO A 136 -7.99 -25.16 17.22
N GLU A 137 -7.59 -24.19 18.03
CA GLU A 137 -7.32 -22.84 17.52
C GLU A 137 -6.09 -22.84 16.60
N ILE A 138 -6.08 -21.92 15.65
CA ILE A 138 -4.97 -21.70 14.73
C ILE A 138 -4.38 -20.33 15.05
N THR A 139 -3.09 -20.28 15.34
CA THR A 139 -2.37 -19.01 15.50
C THR A 139 -1.70 -18.64 14.18
N VAL A 140 -2.09 -17.50 13.61
CA VAL A 140 -1.50 -16.94 12.39
C VAL A 140 -0.42 -15.94 12.80
N THR A 141 0.82 -16.18 12.39
CA THR A 141 2.00 -15.38 12.76
C THR A 141 2.88 -14.98 11.57
N ALA A 142 2.48 -15.32 10.34
CA ALA A 142 3.25 -15.06 9.13
C ALA A 142 2.33 -14.62 8.00
N ASP A 143 2.82 -13.76 7.11
CA ASP A 143 2.08 -13.40 5.90
C ASP A 143 2.00 -14.60 4.96
N GLU A 144 0.81 -14.86 4.43
CA GLU A 144 0.54 -16.00 3.56
C GLU A 144 0.80 -15.72 2.06
N HIS A 145 0.95 -14.45 1.70
CA HIS A 145 1.03 -14.02 0.30
C HIS A 145 2.38 -14.28 -0.39
N PRO A 146 3.55 -14.21 0.30
CA PRO A 146 4.83 -14.50 -0.32
C PRO A 146 4.89 -15.92 -0.90
N ARG A 147 5.52 -16.05 -2.08
CA ARG A 147 5.64 -17.30 -2.85
C ARG A 147 7.11 -17.68 -3.02
N PRO A 148 7.65 -18.56 -2.17
CA PRO A 148 9.02 -19.06 -2.29
C PRO A 148 9.32 -19.63 -3.68
N GLY A 149 10.52 -19.34 -4.19
CA GLY A 149 10.98 -19.82 -5.51
C GLY A 149 10.43 -19.04 -6.71
N THR A 150 9.75 -17.90 -6.50
CA THR A 150 9.30 -17.05 -7.61
C THR A 150 10.50 -16.45 -8.37
N THR A 151 10.48 -16.60 -9.70
CA THR A 151 11.47 -16.05 -10.62
C THR A 151 10.81 -15.32 -11.78
N ALA A 152 11.54 -14.41 -12.45
CA ALA A 152 11.04 -13.74 -13.65
C ALA A 152 10.59 -14.74 -14.74
N SER A 153 11.31 -15.86 -14.90
CA SER A 153 10.95 -16.92 -15.85
C SER A 153 9.60 -17.58 -15.51
N THR A 154 9.36 -17.89 -14.23
CA THR A 154 8.07 -18.45 -13.81
C THR A 154 6.92 -17.45 -13.97
N LEU A 155 7.19 -16.15 -13.78
CA LEU A 155 6.21 -15.10 -13.95
C LEU A 155 5.86 -14.89 -15.43
N ALA A 156 6.84 -15.00 -16.34
CA ALA A 156 6.63 -14.82 -17.79
C ALA A 156 5.54 -15.74 -18.37
N GLY A 157 5.32 -16.91 -17.77
CA GLY A 157 4.25 -17.84 -18.18
C GLY A 157 2.83 -17.39 -17.83
N LEU A 158 2.65 -16.33 -17.04
CA LEU A 158 1.33 -15.83 -16.65
C LEU A 158 0.67 -14.99 -17.74
N ARG A 159 -0.62 -15.26 -17.96
CA ARG A 159 -1.47 -14.50 -18.88
C ARG A 159 -1.80 -13.12 -18.31
N PRO A 160 -1.65 -12.03 -19.08
CA PRO A 160 -2.12 -10.70 -18.69
C PRO A 160 -3.62 -10.67 -18.44
N VAL A 161 -4.03 -9.94 -17.41
CA VAL A 161 -5.43 -9.89 -16.94
C VAL A 161 -6.35 -9.29 -18.02
N ARG A 162 -5.85 -8.28 -18.74
CA ARG A 162 -6.60 -7.55 -19.79
C ARG A 162 -6.26 -8.02 -21.21
N ALA A 163 -5.65 -9.21 -21.37
CA ALA A 163 -5.24 -9.77 -22.67
C ALA A 163 -6.39 -9.97 -23.69
N ARG A 164 -7.67 -9.81 -23.31
CA ARG A 164 -8.81 -9.85 -24.24
C ARG A 164 -9.22 -8.47 -24.76
N GLN A 165 -8.82 -7.42 -24.06
CA GLN A 165 -9.13 -6.03 -24.34
C GLN A 165 -7.94 -5.31 -24.98
N ASP A 166 -6.72 -5.73 -24.65
CA ASP A 166 -5.46 -5.18 -25.13
C ASP A 166 -4.49 -6.35 -25.39
N GLU A 167 -4.04 -6.51 -26.63
CA GLU A 167 -3.10 -7.57 -27.04
C GLU A 167 -1.69 -7.33 -26.48
N ASP A 168 -1.35 -6.07 -26.17
CA ASP A 168 -0.08 -5.65 -25.59
C ASP A 168 -0.12 -5.56 -24.06
N ALA A 169 -1.21 -5.99 -23.43
CA ALA A 169 -1.35 -5.99 -21.97
C ALA A 169 -0.21 -6.78 -21.30
N THR A 170 0.35 -6.27 -20.21
CA THR A 170 1.44 -6.94 -19.49
C THR A 170 1.17 -7.18 -18.02
N VAL A 171 0.14 -6.56 -17.45
CA VAL A 171 -0.17 -6.70 -16.02
C VAL A 171 -0.81 -8.07 -15.79
N THR A 172 -0.19 -8.86 -14.93
CA THR A 172 -0.60 -10.22 -14.55
C THR A 172 -0.89 -10.28 -13.05
N ALA A 173 -1.44 -11.41 -12.59
CA ALA A 173 -1.56 -11.68 -11.16
C ALA A 173 -0.21 -11.83 -10.44
N GLY A 174 0.89 -12.00 -11.18
CA GLY A 174 2.23 -12.18 -10.61
C GLY A 174 3.05 -10.91 -10.51
N ASN A 175 2.66 -9.84 -11.20
CA ASN A 175 3.31 -8.52 -11.15
C ASN A 175 2.36 -7.40 -10.67
N ALA A 176 1.30 -7.80 -9.97
CA ALA A 176 0.33 -6.95 -9.30
C ALA A 176 0.15 -7.42 -7.86
N SER A 177 -0.24 -6.52 -6.97
CA SER A 177 -0.61 -6.88 -5.60
C SER A 177 -1.90 -7.68 -5.54
N GLY A 178 -2.02 -8.55 -4.54
CA GLY A 178 -3.24 -9.28 -4.23
C GLY A 178 -4.36 -8.43 -3.63
N GLN A 179 -5.52 -9.07 -3.45
CA GLN A 179 -6.55 -8.64 -2.51
C GLN A 179 -6.32 -9.39 -1.20
N ASN A 180 -6.20 -8.67 -0.09
CA ASN A 180 -5.72 -9.25 1.15
C ASN A 180 -6.49 -8.70 2.35
N ASP A 181 -6.42 -9.46 3.45
CA ASP A 181 -6.95 -9.08 4.74
C ASP A 181 -5.79 -8.72 5.67
N GLY A 182 -5.96 -7.66 6.47
CA GLY A 182 -4.92 -7.25 7.40
C GLY A 182 -5.25 -5.97 8.13
N ALA A 183 -4.53 -5.73 9.22
CA ALA A 183 -4.60 -4.49 9.98
C ALA A 183 -3.19 -4.09 10.45
N ALA A 184 -2.95 -2.79 10.53
CA ALA A 184 -1.74 -2.22 11.08
C ALA A 184 -2.10 -0.97 11.88
N ALA A 185 -1.45 -0.77 13.02
CA ALA A 185 -1.71 0.35 13.91
C ALA A 185 -0.46 0.83 14.63
N LEU A 186 -0.46 2.10 15.00
CA LEU A 186 0.59 2.78 15.73
C LEU A 186 -0.01 3.64 16.84
N ILE A 187 0.78 3.84 17.90
CA ILE A 187 0.52 4.88 18.88
C ILE A 187 1.23 6.15 18.42
N VAL A 188 0.47 7.21 18.20
CA VAL A 188 0.98 8.54 17.85
C VAL A 188 0.81 9.45 19.06
N THR A 189 1.93 10.00 19.54
CA THR A 189 1.95 10.84 20.74
C THR A 189 3.07 11.88 20.65
N THR A 190 3.15 12.77 21.63
CA THR A 190 4.26 13.73 21.73
C THR A 190 5.46 13.10 22.46
N ARG A 191 6.67 13.63 22.24
CA ARG A 191 7.88 13.18 22.97
C ARG A 191 7.71 13.31 24.49
N ALA A 192 7.09 14.40 24.96
CA ALA A 192 6.84 14.62 26.38
C ALA A 192 5.91 13.55 26.97
N ARG A 193 4.82 13.24 26.28
CA ARG A 193 3.87 12.23 26.72
C ARG A 193 4.44 10.81 26.65
N ALA A 194 5.26 10.50 25.63
CA ALA A 194 5.99 9.24 25.56
C ALA A 194 6.91 9.05 26.77
N ALA A 195 7.66 10.09 27.16
CA ALA A 195 8.54 10.05 28.33
C ALA A 195 7.77 9.87 29.65
N GLU A 196 6.64 10.55 29.83
CA GLU A 196 5.78 10.40 31.01
C GLU A 196 5.24 8.98 31.16
N LEU A 197 4.92 8.32 30.03
CA LEU A 197 4.37 6.97 30.00
C LEU A 197 5.46 5.88 29.96
N GLY A 198 6.75 6.24 29.92
CA GLY A 198 7.85 5.28 29.77
C GLY A 198 7.88 4.56 28.43
N LEU A 199 7.34 5.17 27.37
CA LEU A 199 7.34 4.63 26.01
C LEU A 199 8.63 4.99 25.27
N THR A 200 9.20 4.03 24.55
CA THR A 200 10.31 4.26 23.62
C THR A 200 9.75 4.63 22.24
N PRO A 201 9.96 5.86 21.74
CA PRO A 201 9.50 6.23 20.39
C PRO A 201 10.21 5.38 19.33
N ALA A 202 9.47 4.91 18.31
CA ALA A 202 10.05 4.17 17.18
C ALA A 202 10.59 5.12 16.09
N ALA A 203 9.86 6.20 15.82
CA ALA A 203 10.18 7.18 14.79
C ALA A 203 9.58 8.55 15.10
N ARG A 204 10.04 9.58 14.38
CA ARG A 204 9.44 10.92 14.36
C ARG A 204 8.94 11.25 12.97
N LEU A 205 7.65 11.56 12.83
CA LEU A 205 7.12 12.10 11.57
C LEU A 205 7.66 13.50 11.32
N ARG A 206 8.44 13.68 10.25
CA ARG A 206 9.01 14.96 9.81
C ARG A 206 8.01 15.79 9.04
N GLY A 207 7.27 15.14 8.14
CA GLY A 207 6.30 15.80 7.28
C GLY A 207 5.57 14.80 6.41
N TRP A 208 4.47 15.25 5.83
CA TRP A 208 3.68 14.49 4.88
C TRP A 208 3.04 15.42 3.85
N ALA A 209 2.67 14.86 2.70
CA ALA A 209 2.00 15.60 1.64
C ALA A 209 1.10 14.70 0.81
N VAL A 210 -0.04 15.27 0.41
CA VAL A 210 -0.95 14.70 -0.59
C VAL A 210 -0.85 15.50 -1.88
N ALA A 211 -0.93 14.80 -3.00
CA ALA A 211 -1.04 15.36 -4.35
C ALA A 211 -2.15 14.65 -5.14
N GLY A 212 -2.69 15.35 -6.15
CA GLY A 212 -3.63 14.80 -7.13
C GLY A 212 -2.96 14.64 -8.50
N VAL A 213 -3.40 13.65 -9.25
CA VAL A 213 -3.00 13.34 -10.64
C VAL A 213 -4.23 12.91 -11.44
N ALA A 214 -4.09 12.67 -12.74
CA ALA A 214 -5.18 12.12 -13.54
C ALA A 214 -5.60 10.74 -12.99
N PRO A 215 -6.92 10.47 -12.80
CA PRO A 215 -7.39 9.17 -12.32
C PRO A 215 -6.92 7.98 -13.18
N GLU A 216 -6.83 8.17 -14.49
CA GLU A 216 -6.44 7.18 -15.50
C GLU A 216 -4.97 6.77 -15.38
N THR A 217 -4.15 7.59 -14.72
CA THR A 217 -2.72 7.33 -14.46
C THR A 217 -2.42 7.46 -12.96
N MET A 218 -3.37 7.09 -12.10
CA MET A 218 -3.28 7.29 -10.65
C MET A 218 -2.00 6.74 -10.01
N GLY A 219 -1.38 5.73 -10.65
CA GLY A 219 -0.14 5.11 -10.22
C GLY A 219 1.05 6.06 -10.05
N VAL A 220 1.11 7.17 -10.80
CA VAL A 220 2.19 8.18 -10.64
C VAL A 220 1.97 9.15 -9.48
N GLY A 221 0.86 9.02 -8.73
CA GLY A 221 0.57 9.84 -7.54
C GLY A 221 1.73 10.00 -6.53
N PRO A 222 2.57 8.99 -6.27
CA PRO A 222 3.75 9.13 -5.40
C PRO A 222 4.72 10.23 -5.84
N VAL A 223 4.89 10.46 -7.15
CA VAL A 223 5.87 11.41 -7.69
C VAL A 223 5.63 12.84 -7.16
N PRO A 224 4.47 13.47 -7.41
CA PRO A 224 4.20 14.81 -6.89
C PRO A 224 4.00 14.83 -5.37
N ALA A 225 3.54 13.74 -4.74
CA ALA A 225 3.40 13.69 -3.29
C ALA A 225 4.78 13.72 -2.60
N THR A 226 5.71 12.91 -3.07
CA THR A 226 7.10 12.84 -2.59
C THR A 226 7.83 14.15 -2.84
N ALA A 227 7.79 14.67 -4.08
CA ALA A 227 8.41 15.95 -4.41
C ALA A 227 7.93 17.09 -3.48
N LYS A 228 6.62 17.12 -3.18
CA LYS A 228 6.01 18.12 -2.30
C LYS A 228 6.46 18.00 -0.85
N VAL A 229 6.58 16.79 -0.28
CA VAL A 229 7.03 16.63 1.10
C VAL A 229 8.53 16.89 1.23
N LEU A 230 9.35 16.40 0.29
CA LEU A 230 10.79 16.61 0.30
C LEU A 230 11.14 18.10 0.16
N SER A 231 10.50 18.80 -0.78
CA SER A 231 10.66 20.25 -0.95
C SER A 231 10.33 21.04 0.32
N ARG A 232 9.23 20.69 1.02
CA ARG A 232 8.85 21.34 2.29
C ARG A 232 9.86 21.11 3.42
N LEU A 233 10.57 19.99 3.37
CA LEU A 233 11.58 19.61 4.36
C LEU A 233 12.99 20.05 3.99
N GLY A 234 13.19 20.61 2.79
CA GLY A 234 14.52 20.93 2.26
C GLY A 234 15.37 19.68 2.02
N LEU A 235 14.74 18.57 1.63
CA LEU A 235 15.38 17.28 1.37
C LEU A 235 15.29 16.93 -0.12
N SER A 236 16.10 15.96 -0.52
CA SER A 236 16.14 15.29 -1.81
C SER A 236 15.92 13.77 -1.64
N LEU A 237 15.80 13.03 -2.74
CA LEU A 237 15.73 11.55 -2.69
C LEU A 237 17.06 10.93 -2.22
N ASP A 238 18.18 11.60 -2.45
CA ASP A 238 19.52 11.12 -2.05
C ASP A 238 19.73 11.18 -0.54
N ASP A 239 18.95 11.98 0.17
CA ASP A 239 18.99 12.06 1.64
C ASP A 239 18.27 10.89 2.33
N LEU A 240 17.55 10.05 1.58
CA LEU A 240 16.76 8.95 2.13
C LEU A 240 17.59 7.68 2.23
N ASP A 241 17.50 7.00 3.38
CA ASP A 241 18.14 5.71 3.64
C ASP A 241 17.23 4.53 3.29
N ILE A 242 15.92 4.67 3.49
CA ILE A 242 14.92 3.63 3.19
C ILE A 242 13.70 4.25 2.50
N ILE A 243 13.19 3.58 1.47
CA ILE A 243 12.02 3.97 0.70
C ILE A 243 11.03 2.80 0.69
N GLU A 244 9.90 2.96 1.38
CA GLU A 244 8.73 2.09 1.30
C GLU A 244 7.74 2.69 0.30
N LEU A 245 7.80 2.24 -0.96
CA LEU A 245 6.85 2.55 -2.02
C LEU A 245 5.87 1.39 -2.18
N ASN A 246 4.57 1.63 -2.01
CA ASN A 246 3.57 0.60 -2.24
C ASN A 246 3.66 0.07 -3.69
N GLU A 247 3.89 -1.23 -3.84
CA GLU A 247 3.85 -1.90 -5.13
C GLU A 247 2.43 -2.40 -5.41
N ALA A 248 1.53 -1.50 -5.82
CA ALA A 248 0.20 -1.92 -6.27
C ALA A 248 0.28 -2.70 -7.59
N PHE A 249 1.15 -2.22 -8.50
CA PHE A 249 1.46 -2.86 -9.77
C PHE A 249 2.92 -2.59 -10.12
N ALA A 250 3.64 -3.56 -10.70
CA ALA A 250 5.02 -3.36 -11.11
C ALA A 250 5.16 -2.23 -12.16
N ALA A 251 4.21 -2.13 -13.10
CA ALA A 251 4.17 -1.04 -14.08
C ALA A 251 4.06 0.33 -13.41
N GLN A 252 3.24 0.44 -12.35
CA GLN A 252 3.12 1.68 -11.59
C GLN A 252 4.43 2.05 -10.88
N VAL A 253 5.10 1.07 -10.28
CA VAL A 253 6.35 1.29 -9.54
C VAL A 253 7.43 1.74 -10.52
N LEU A 254 7.61 1.04 -11.63
CA LEU A 254 8.59 1.40 -12.66
C LEU A 254 8.35 2.80 -13.24
N ALA A 255 7.10 3.21 -13.44
CA ALA A 255 6.78 4.57 -13.87
C ALA A 255 7.22 5.62 -12.82
N VAL A 256 6.96 5.38 -11.52
CA VAL A 256 7.42 6.25 -10.44
C VAL A 256 8.95 6.32 -10.39
N LEU A 257 9.62 5.18 -10.51
CA LEU A 257 11.09 5.11 -10.50
C LEU A 257 11.72 5.82 -11.70
N SER A 258 11.09 5.75 -12.88
CA SER A 258 11.51 6.51 -14.06
C SER A 258 11.47 8.02 -13.84
N GLU A 259 10.47 8.53 -13.12
CA GLU A 259 10.36 9.96 -12.76
C GLU A 259 11.35 10.38 -11.68
N TRP A 260 11.83 9.43 -10.88
CA TRP A 260 12.81 9.63 -9.83
C TRP A 260 14.25 9.41 -10.28
N ASP A 261 14.46 8.96 -11.51
CA ASP A 261 15.77 8.50 -12.01
C ASP A 261 16.42 7.48 -11.04
N LEU A 262 15.59 6.56 -10.51
CA LEU A 262 15.98 5.60 -9.49
C LEU A 262 16.02 4.18 -10.08
N ASP A 263 17.13 3.47 -9.89
CA ASP A 263 17.26 2.10 -10.38
C ASP A 263 16.29 1.16 -9.62
N PRO A 264 15.51 0.29 -10.30
CA PRO A 264 14.61 -0.67 -9.65
C PRO A 264 15.29 -1.69 -8.72
N SER A 265 16.61 -1.80 -8.77
CA SER A 265 17.44 -2.62 -7.90
C SER A 265 18.07 -1.86 -6.73
N ASP A 266 17.82 -0.55 -6.60
CA ASP A 266 18.29 0.25 -5.46
C ASP A 266 17.94 -0.47 -4.14
N SER A 267 18.95 -0.61 -3.28
CA SER A 267 18.85 -1.35 -2.03
C SER A 267 17.94 -0.69 -1.00
N ARG A 268 17.70 0.62 -1.13
CA ARG A 268 16.85 1.42 -0.25
C ARG A 268 15.36 1.19 -0.51
N LEU A 269 15.00 0.83 -1.75
CA LEU A 269 13.62 0.61 -2.16
C LEU A 269 13.11 -0.73 -1.65
N ASN A 270 12.06 -0.74 -0.82
CA ASN A 270 11.32 -1.93 -0.35
C ASN A 270 12.24 -3.12 0.02
N PRO A 271 13.17 -2.95 0.98
CA PRO A 271 14.19 -3.95 1.29
C PRO A 271 13.60 -5.29 1.75
N SER A 272 12.41 -5.28 2.34
CA SER A 272 11.69 -6.46 2.85
C SER A 272 10.49 -6.86 1.98
N GLY A 273 10.43 -6.38 0.73
CA GLY A 273 9.30 -6.59 -0.17
C GLY A 273 8.16 -5.59 0.06
N SER A 274 7.11 -5.66 -0.77
CA SER A 274 6.00 -4.69 -0.75
C SER A 274 4.69 -5.34 -1.22
N GLY A 275 3.74 -4.54 -1.73
CA GLY A 275 2.38 -4.97 -2.07
C GLY A 275 2.29 -6.19 -3.01
N ILE A 276 3.22 -6.36 -3.94
CA ILE A 276 3.26 -7.54 -4.83
C ILE A 276 3.52 -8.83 -4.06
N SER A 277 4.38 -8.80 -3.05
CA SER A 277 4.76 -10.00 -2.29
C SER A 277 4.00 -10.18 -0.99
N LEU A 278 3.76 -9.10 -0.25
CA LEU A 278 3.10 -9.11 1.06
C LEU A 278 1.58 -8.92 0.95
N GLY A 279 1.09 -8.49 -0.22
CA GLY A 279 -0.32 -8.20 -0.44
C GLY A 279 -0.73 -6.77 -0.15
N HIS A 280 -1.97 -6.42 -0.50
CA HIS A 280 -2.49 -5.06 -0.43
C HIS A 280 -3.87 -4.98 0.26
N PRO A 281 -3.95 -5.14 1.59
CA PRO A 281 -5.16 -4.82 2.35
C PRO A 281 -5.37 -3.30 2.30
N VAL A 282 -6.26 -2.82 1.42
CA VAL A 282 -6.31 -1.43 0.95
C VAL A 282 -6.28 -0.41 2.09
N GLY A 283 -7.21 -0.51 3.05
CA GLY A 283 -7.28 0.39 4.20
C GLY A 283 -6.08 0.32 5.14
N ALA A 284 -5.43 -0.83 5.27
CA ALA A 284 -4.32 -1.07 6.20
C ALA A 284 -2.93 -0.79 5.59
N THR A 285 -2.80 -0.87 4.26
CA THR A 285 -1.49 -0.86 3.58
C THR A 285 -0.64 0.34 3.92
N GLY A 286 -1.23 1.55 3.94
CA GLY A 286 -0.45 2.73 4.27
C GLY A 286 0.12 2.74 5.69
N ALA A 287 -0.59 2.13 6.64
CA ALA A 287 -0.09 1.95 8.00
C ALA A 287 0.94 0.80 8.07
N ARG A 288 0.73 -0.30 7.33
CA ARG A 288 1.68 -1.43 7.22
C ARG A 288 3.04 -0.96 6.70
N LEU A 289 3.08 -0.22 5.58
CA LEU A 289 4.29 0.39 5.04
C LEU A 289 5.02 1.24 6.08
N PHE A 290 4.27 2.03 6.84
CA PHE A 290 4.85 2.91 7.85
C PHE A 290 5.41 2.12 9.05
N VAL A 291 4.76 1.04 9.46
CA VAL A 291 5.26 0.12 10.49
C VAL A 291 6.58 -0.50 10.02
N THR A 292 6.59 -1.15 8.86
CA THR A 292 7.80 -1.77 8.29
C THR A 292 8.93 -0.74 8.15
N LEU A 293 8.65 0.48 7.67
CA LEU A 293 9.64 1.56 7.59
C LEU A 293 10.27 1.89 8.96
N CYS A 294 9.48 1.94 10.03
CA CYS A 294 10.00 2.18 11.39
C CYS A 294 10.97 1.06 11.81
N HIS A 295 10.59 -0.19 11.57
CA HIS A 295 11.40 -1.36 11.93
C HIS A 295 12.67 -1.47 11.06
N GLU A 296 12.57 -1.16 9.76
CA GLU A 296 13.70 -1.14 8.82
C GLU A 296 14.76 -0.10 9.23
N LEU A 297 14.35 1.14 9.52
CA LEU A 297 15.29 2.17 9.99
C LEU A 297 15.95 1.75 11.30
N ALA A 298 15.17 1.26 12.27
CA ALA A 298 15.70 0.80 13.55
C ALA A 298 16.73 -0.34 13.39
N ARG A 299 16.45 -1.30 12.49
CA ARG A 299 17.30 -2.46 12.24
C ARG A 299 18.57 -2.12 11.47
N THR A 300 18.47 -1.23 10.48
CA THR A 300 19.60 -0.86 9.60
C THR A 300 20.45 0.28 10.16
N GLY A 301 19.92 1.02 11.14
CA GLY A 301 20.55 2.23 11.65
C GLY A 301 20.38 3.44 10.73
N GLY A 302 19.55 3.35 9.69
CA GLY A 302 19.21 4.49 8.82
C GLY A 302 18.52 5.61 9.59
N ASP A 303 18.71 6.85 9.14
CA ASP A 303 18.22 8.04 9.82
C ASP A 303 16.93 8.57 9.18
N LEU A 304 16.80 8.53 7.85
CA LEU A 304 15.67 9.09 7.11
C LEU A 304 14.95 8.05 6.26
N GLY A 305 13.62 7.96 6.41
CA GLY A 305 12.76 7.06 5.66
C GLY A 305 11.62 7.77 4.94
N LEU A 306 11.23 7.25 3.78
CA LEU A 306 10.06 7.67 3.01
C LEU A 306 9.03 6.54 2.92
N ALA A 307 7.79 6.79 3.33
CA ALA A 307 6.65 5.92 3.00
C ALA A 307 5.75 6.63 1.99
N THR A 308 5.47 6.00 0.84
CA THR A 308 4.60 6.60 -0.18
C THR A 308 3.80 5.57 -0.98
N MET A 309 2.67 6.00 -1.54
CA MET A 309 1.77 5.15 -2.29
C MET A 309 0.89 5.92 -3.28
N CYS A 310 0.57 5.25 -4.39
CA CYS A 310 -0.51 5.67 -5.27
C CYS A 310 -1.87 5.42 -4.63
N ILE A 311 -2.89 6.16 -5.05
CA ILE A 311 -4.22 6.11 -4.47
C ILE A 311 -5.26 6.15 -5.60
N GLY A 312 -6.14 5.16 -5.61
CA GLY A 312 -7.23 5.06 -6.58
C GLY A 312 -8.07 6.33 -6.66
N GLY A 313 -8.37 6.77 -7.88
CA GLY A 313 -9.04 8.04 -8.15
C GLY A 313 -8.09 9.23 -8.36
N GLY A 314 -6.79 8.98 -8.53
CA GLY A 314 -5.83 10.00 -8.97
C GLY A 314 -5.23 10.79 -7.82
N GLN A 315 -4.73 10.12 -6.79
CA GLN A 315 -4.02 10.78 -5.69
C GLN A 315 -2.71 10.06 -5.35
N GLY A 316 -1.85 10.73 -4.60
CA GLY A 316 -0.72 10.12 -3.92
C GLY A 316 -0.52 10.72 -2.54
N LEU A 317 0.09 9.95 -1.65
CA LEU A 317 0.43 10.38 -0.30
C LEU A 317 1.86 9.95 0.00
N ALA A 318 2.64 10.85 0.59
CA ALA A 318 4.01 10.61 1.01
C ALA A 318 4.21 11.13 2.44
N ALA A 319 5.01 10.41 3.23
CA ALA A 319 5.40 10.78 4.58
C ALA A 319 6.89 10.49 4.78
N VAL A 320 7.59 11.43 5.40
CA VAL A 320 9.01 11.29 5.75
C VAL A 320 9.14 11.18 7.26
N ILE A 321 9.95 10.23 7.73
CA ILE A 321 10.22 10.00 9.14
C ILE A 321 11.71 10.04 9.43
N ASP A 322 12.06 10.46 10.65
CA ASP A 322 13.35 10.13 11.21
C ASP A 322 13.24 8.87 12.06
N ARG A 323 14.32 8.10 12.14
CA ARG A 323 14.53 7.15 13.24
C ARG A 323 14.52 7.91 14.57
N ALA A 324 13.85 7.35 15.58
CA ALA A 324 13.93 7.93 16.91
C ALA A 324 15.35 7.78 17.49
N VAL A 325 15.83 8.86 18.12
CA VAL A 325 17.05 8.90 18.94
C VAL A 325 16.66 9.09 20.38
#